data_AF-A0A1M7I2I5-F1
#
_entry.id   AF-A0A1M7I2I5-F1
#
_cell.length_a   1.000
_cell.length_b   1.000
_cell.length_c   1.000
_cell.angle_alpha   90.00
_cell.angle_beta   90.00
_cell.angle_gamma   90.00
#
_symmetry.space_group_name_H-M   'P 1'
#
loop_
_entity.id
_entity.type
_entity.pdbx_description
1 polymer ?
#
loop_
_entity_poly.entity_id
_entity_poly.type
_entity_poly.pdbx_seq_one_letter_code
_entity_poly.pdbx_strand_id
1 'polypeptide(L)'
;MKKLWLVFGIAALAACQSGPSQEQKKDSIKSDLQQAGEDVKSAASKTGDYLEQQKRETIDTLNARIAQIDQATEELKKKGDKKSKEARQKLEEMKLQMQHEVEDVKQASAEKWDSTKKAAEEFGDKSGKLWSDFKRDFKDLFN
;
A
#
# COMPACT_ATOMS: atom_id res chain seq x y z
N MET A 1 16.13 42.18 51.53
CA MET A 1 16.77 40.86 51.27
C MET A 1 15.90 40.14 50.23
N LYS A 2 16.36 39.99 48.97
CA LYS A 2 16.83 38.73 48.34
C LYS A 2 15.79 37.59 48.51
N LYS A 3 15.14 36.99 47.50
CA LYS A 3 15.50 36.70 46.10
C LYS A 3 14.23 36.54 45.23
N LEU A 4 14.32 37.00 43.98
CA LEU A 4 13.43 36.67 42.87
C LEU A 4 13.66 35.22 42.44
N TRP A 5 12.58 34.47 42.21
CA TRP A 5 12.56 33.33 41.30
C TRP A 5 11.27 33.38 40.47
N LEU A 6 11.46 33.69 39.19
CA LEU A 6 10.50 33.55 38.10
C LEU A 6 10.38 32.05 37.78
N VAL A 7 9.17 31.52 37.74
CA VAL A 7 8.86 30.31 36.97
C VAL A 7 7.58 30.58 36.18
N PHE A 8 7.77 30.69 34.87
CA PHE A 8 6.73 30.64 33.84
C PHE A 8 6.08 29.25 33.85
N GLY A 9 4.75 29.22 33.86
CA GLY A 9 3.95 28.02 33.64
C GLY A 9 2.65 28.39 32.96
N ILE A 10 2.69 28.49 31.63
CA ILE A 10 1.49 28.65 30.79
C ILE A 10 0.72 27.33 30.90
N ALA A 11 -0.43 27.36 31.59
CA ALA A 11 -1.36 26.26 31.63
C ALA A 11 -1.84 25.98 30.20
N ALA A 12 -1.55 24.77 29.71
CA ALA A 12 -2.01 24.28 28.44
C ALA A 12 -3.55 24.27 28.43
N LEU A 13 -4.14 25.12 27.59
CA LEU A 13 -5.46 24.89 27.03
C LEU A 13 -5.32 23.77 25.99
N ALA A 14 -5.16 22.54 26.47
CA ALA A 14 -5.37 21.36 25.63
C ALA A 14 -6.88 21.10 25.61
N ALA A 15 -7.51 21.66 24.58
CA ALA A 15 -8.89 21.45 24.24
C ALA A 15 -9.22 19.95 24.20
N CYS A 16 -10.30 19.57 24.89
CA CYS A 16 -11.07 18.39 24.56
C CYS A 16 -11.53 18.50 23.10
N GLN A 17 -11.05 17.60 22.23
CA GLN A 17 -11.77 17.27 21.01
C GLN A 17 -11.71 15.76 20.79
N SER A 18 -12.89 15.18 20.72
CA SER A 18 -13.17 13.76 20.59
C SER A 18 -12.86 13.23 19.19
N GLY A 19 -12.17 12.08 19.13
CA GLY A 19 -12.28 11.05 18.07
C GLY A 19 -11.42 11.20 16.81
N PRO A 20 -11.37 10.16 15.95
CA PRO A 20 -11.06 8.75 16.18
C PRO A 20 -9.81 8.34 15.35
N SER A 21 -9.53 7.04 15.25
CA SER A 21 -8.61 6.45 14.26
C SER A 21 -7.13 6.47 14.66
N GLN A 22 -6.81 5.64 15.64
CA GLN A 22 -5.55 4.93 15.63
C GLN A 22 -5.47 4.22 14.27
N GLU A 23 -4.67 4.78 13.36
CA GLU A 23 -4.34 4.21 12.06
C GLU A 23 -3.85 2.77 12.23
N GLN A 24 -4.78 1.82 12.18
CA GLN A 24 -4.49 0.63 11.40
C GLN A 24 -4.28 1.15 9.99
N LYS A 25 -3.01 1.39 9.60
CA LYS A 25 -2.64 1.34 8.20
C LYS A 25 -3.25 0.06 7.66
N LYS A 26 -4.38 0.17 6.97
CA LYS A 26 -4.89 -0.93 6.17
C LYS A 26 -3.79 -1.12 5.15
N ASP A 27 -2.97 -2.16 5.32
CA ASP A 27 -2.10 -2.75 4.29
C ASP A 27 -2.97 -3.30 3.16
N SER A 28 -3.84 -2.46 2.60
CA SER A 28 -4.65 -2.74 1.45
C SER A 28 -3.94 -2.12 0.28
N ILE A 29 -3.56 -2.95 -0.68
CA ILE A 29 -2.91 -2.54 -1.93
C ILE A 29 -3.75 -1.48 -2.63
N LYS A 30 -5.08 -1.54 -2.51
CA LYS A 30 -5.98 -0.47 -2.95
C LYS A 30 -5.68 0.90 -2.35
N SER A 31 -5.41 1.01 -1.04
CA SER A 31 -5.13 2.30 -0.41
C SER A 31 -3.86 2.91 -1.01
N ASP A 32 -2.83 2.09 -1.22
CA ASP A 32 -1.58 2.52 -1.85
C ASP A 32 -1.84 2.96 -3.31
N LEU A 33 -2.67 2.21 -4.05
CA LEU A 33 -3.09 2.54 -5.42
C LEU A 33 -3.95 3.80 -5.53
N GLN A 34 -4.85 4.02 -4.57
CA GLN A 34 -5.69 5.21 -4.52
C GLN A 34 -4.86 6.44 -4.19
N GLN A 35 -3.93 6.33 -3.24
CA GLN A 35 -3.02 7.42 -2.88
C GLN A 35 -2.10 7.81 -4.05
N ALA A 36 -1.55 6.82 -4.76
CA ALA A 36 -0.84 6.99 -6.04
C ALA A 36 -1.70 7.67 -7.14
N GLY A 37 -3.02 7.73 -6.97
CA GLY A 37 -3.92 8.42 -7.88
C GLY A 37 -4.26 9.86 -7.46
N GLU A 38 -4.11 10.19 -6.18
CA GLU A 38 -4.63 11.43 -5.57
C GLU A 38 -3.54 12.49 -5.31
N ASP A 39 -2.30 12.09 -5.04
CA ASP A 39 -1.20 12.99 -4.64
C ASP A 39 -0.80 14.02 -5.72
N VAL A 40 -1.32 13.91 -6.95
CA VAL A 40 -0.81 14.63 -8.12
C VAL A 40 -1.78 15.70 -8.67
N LYS A 41 -3.03 15.75 -8.19
CA LYS A 41 -4.05 16.69 -8.73
C LYS A 41 -3.66 18.17 -8.61
N SER A 42 -2.67 18.50 -7.76
CA SER A 42 -2.20 19.88 -7.55
C SER A 42 -0.97 20.31 -8.36
N ALA A 43 -0.32 19.42 -9.13
CA ALA A 43 1.00 19.72 -9.75
C ALA A 43 1.06 19.69 -11.30
N ALA A 44 0.15 18.98 -11.99
CA ALA A 44 0.30 18.75 -13.43
C ALA A 44 -0.40 19.82 -14.29
N SER A 45 0.38 20.59 -15.06
CA SER A 45 -0.13 21.64 -15.97
C SER A 45 -0.59 21.10 -17.34
N LYS A 46 -0.49 19.79 -17.58
CA LYS A 46 -0.89 19.11 -18.84
C LYS A 46 -1.44 17.71 -18.55
N THR A 47 -2.54 17.35 -19.23
CA THR A 47 -3.24 16.06 -19.07
C THR A 47 -2.38 14.82 -19.35
N GLY A 48 -1.40 14.91 -20.27
CA GLY A 48 -0.50 13.80 -20.59
C GLY A 48 0.50 13.48 -19.48
N ASP A 49 1.13 14.50 -18.90
CA ASP A 49 2.12 14.34 -17.82
C ASP A 49 1.45 13.77 -16.56
N TYR A 50 0.20 14.17 -16.30
CA TYR A 50 -0.61 13.64 -15.20
C TYR A 50 -0.92 12.15 -15.34
N LEU A 51 -1.26 11.69 -16.55
CA LEU A 51 -1.56 10.28 -16.82
C LEU A 51 -0.32 9.42 -16.66
N GLU A 52 0.81 9.83 -17.25
CA GLU A 52 2.06 9.09 -17.16
C GLU A 52 2.55 8.98 -15.70
N GLN A 53 2.36 10.04 -14.91
CA GLN A 53 2.67 9.99 -13.48
C GLN A 53 1.77 9.00 -12.72
N GLN A 54 0.45 9.04 -12.91
CA GLN A 54 -0.45 8.07 -12.26
C GLN A 54 -0.14 6.62 -12.66
N LYS A 55 0.17 6.38 -13.94
CA LYS A 55 0.62 5.06 -14.42
C LYS A 55 1.87 4.62 -13.68
N ARG A 56 2.86 5.51 -13.56
CA ARG A 56 4.11 5.24 -12.87
C ARG A 56 3.89 4.90 -11.39
N GLU A 57 3.12 5.69 -10.66
CA GLU A 57 2.88 5.46 -9.23
C GLU A 57 2.10 4.16 -8.98
N THR A 58 1.16 3.83 -9.86
CA THR A 58 0.47 2.53 -9.86
C THR A 58 1.45 1.37 -10.08
N ILE A 59 2.33 1.48 -11.09
CA ILE A 59 3.34 0.47 -11.41
C ILE A 59 4.31 0.28 -10.24
N ASP A 60 4.79 1.38 -9.66
CA ASP A 60 5.75 1.35 -8.55
C ASP A 60 5.12 0.67 -7.32
N THR A 61 3.84 0.95 -7.04
CA THR A 61 3.08 0.30 -5.97
C THR A 61 2.97 -1.21 -6.19
N LEU A 62 2.57 -1.64 -7.39
CA LEU A 62 2.46 -3.06 -7.72
C LEU A 62 3.82 -3.76 -7.65
N ASN A 63 4.89 -3.14 -8.16
CA ASN A 63 6.25 -3.69 -8.10
C ASN A 63 6.76 -3.81 -6.66
N ALA A 64 6.48 -2.85 -5.79
CA ALA A 64 6.84 -2.92 -4.39
C ALA A 64 6.17 -4.12 -3.70
N ARG A 65 4.90 -4.39 -4.03
CA ARG A 65 4.17 -5.56 -3.51
C ARG A 65 4.68 -6.88 -4.08
N ILE A 66 5.04 -6.93 -5.36
CA ILE A 66 5.73 -8.08 -5.96
C ILE A 66 7.02 -8.40 -5.19
N ALA A 67 7.83 -7.39 -4.87
CA ALA A 67 9.07 -7.59 -4.12
C ALA A 67 8.83 -8.15 -2.71
N GLN A 68 7.78 -7.69 -2.02
CA GLN A 68 7.37 -8.26 -0.73
C GLN A 68 6.91 -9.71 -0.83
N ILE A 69 6.16 -10.03 -1.89
CA ILE A 69 5.75 -11.40 -2.20
C ILE A 69 6.98 -12.29 -2.44
N ASP A 70 7.96 -11.82 -3.20
CA ASP A 70 9.19 -12.57 -3.46
C ASP A 70 9.95 -12.88 -2.17
N GLN A 71 10.11 -11.87 -1.30
CA GLN A 71 10.73 -12.07 0.00
C GLN A 71 9.97 -13.11 0.84
N ALA A 72 8.64 -13.00 0.94
CA ALA A 72 7.82 -13.94 1.68
C ALA A 72 7.92 -15.37 1.11
N THR A 73 7.90 -15.51 -0.21
CA THR A 73 8.08 -16.78 -0.90
C THR A 73 9.43 -17.41 -0.54
N GLU A 74 10.54 -16.66 -0.55
CA GLU A 74 11.85 -17.18 -0.15
C GLU A 74 11.87 -17.67 1.31
N GLU A 75 11.26 -16.94 2.24
CA GLU A 75 11.18 -17.37 3.64
C GLU A 75 10.36 -18.66 3.80
N LEU A 76 9.24 -18.79 3.06
CA LEU A 76 8.45 -20.02 3.04
C LEU A 76 9.23 -21.22 2.46
N LYS A 77 10.18 -20.99 1.53
CA LYS A 77 11.05 -22.08 1.03
C LYS A 77 11.84 -22.72 2.16
N LYS A 78 12.33 -21.91 3.10
CA LYS A 78 13.16 -22.37 4.22
C LYS A 78 12.38 -23.28 5.17
N LYS A 79 11.07 -23.05 5.33
CA LYS A 79 10.19 -23.86 6.19
C LYS A 79 9.90 -25.25 5.61
N GLY A 80 9.69 -25.34 4.30
CA GLY A 80 9.57 -26.61 3.57
C GLY A 80 8.34 -27.48 3.86
N ASP A 81 7.49 -27.10 4.81
CA ASP A 81 6.27 -27.83 5.17
C ASP A 81 5.15 -27.67 4.11
N LYS A 82 4.10 -28.50 4.21
CA LYS A 82 2.99 -28.51 3.26
C LYS A 82 2.24 -27.17 3.20
N LYS A 83 1.98 -26.55 4.35
CA LYS A 83 1.27 -25.26 4.45
C LYS A 83 2.09 -24.16 3.77
N SER A 84 3.41 -24.16 3.99
CA SER A 84 4.34 -23.21 3.38
C SER A 84 4.43 -23.37 1.85
N LYS A 85 4.36 -24.60 1.34
CA LYS A 85 4.30 -24.86 -0.12
C LYS A 85 3.01 -24.35 -0.75
N GLU A 86 1.87 -24.61 -0.14
CA GLU A 86 0.56 -24.13 -0.61
C GLU A 86 0.48 -22.59 -0.57
N ALA A 87 1.01 -21.97 0.50
CA ALA A 87 1.08 -20.52 0.59
C ALA A 87 1.96 -19.90 -0.49
N ARG A 88 3.13 -20.52 -0.77
CA ARG A 88 3.98 -20.10 -1.89
C ARG A 88 3.24 -20.11 -3.21
N GLN A 89 2.49 -21.16 -3.52
CA GLN A 89 1.74 -21.24 -4.77
C GLN A 89 0.74 -20.09 -4.91
N LYS A 90 -0.02 -19.79 -3.86
CA LYS A 90 -0.97 -18.66 -3.85
C LYS A 90 -0.27 -17.31 -4.01
N LEU A 91 0.89 -17.13 -3.39
CA LEU A 91 1.69 -15.91 -3.51
C LEU A 91 2.25 -15.74 -4.93
N GLU A 92 2.76 -16.80 -5.55
CA GLU A 92 3.24 -16.78 -6.94
C GLU A 92 2.11 -16.49 -7.93
N GLU A 93 0.91 -17.07 -7.73
CA GLU A 93 -0.27 -16.74 -8.53
C GLU A 93 -0.65 -15.25 -8.40
N MET A 94 -0.62 -14.72 -7.19
CA MET A 94 -0.87 -13.30 -6.93
C MET A 94 0.17 -12.41 -7.60
N LYS A 95 1.46 -12.79 -7.55
CA LYS A 95 2.55 -12.09 -8.22
C LYS A 95 2.35 -12.07 -9.73
N LEU A 96 1.98 -13.19 -10.34
CA LEU A 96 1.72 -13.25 -11.78
C LEU A 96 0.57 -12.32 -12.19
N GLN A 97 -0.49 -12.26 -11.38
CA GLN A 97 -1.59 -11.33 -11.61
C GLN A 97 -1.13 -9.87 -11.47
N MET A 98 -0.33 -9.53 -10.46
CA MET A 98 0.26 -8.19 -10.32
C MET A 98 1.12 -7.80 -11.52
N GLN A 99 1.90 -8.73 -12.05
CA GLN A 99 2.72 -8.49 -13.24
C GLN A 99 1.86 -8.22 -14.48
N HIS A 100 0.72 -8.92 -14.62
CA HIS A 100 -0.25 -8.64 -15.68
C HIS A 100 -0.84 -7.23 -15.53
N GLU A 101 -1.29 -6.85 -14.34
CA GLU A 101 -1.81 -5.51 -14.05
C GLU A 101 -0.78 -4.40 -14.33
N VAL A 102 0.50 -4.65 -14.04
CA VAL A 102 1.60 -3.73 -14.41
C VAL A 102 1.67 -3.52 -15.91
N GLU A 103 1.55 -4.59 -16.71
CA GLU A 103 1.56 -4.48 -18.18
C GLU A 103 0.30 -3.77 -18.70
N ASP A 104 -0.88 -4.06 -18.15
CA ASP A 104 -2.12 -3.38 -18.50
C ASP A 104 -2.04 -1.87 -18.21
N VAL A 105 -1.49 -1.50 -17.05
CA VAL A 105 -1.27 -0.11 -16.65
C VAL A 105 -0.27 0.57 -17.59
N LYS A 106 0.83 -0.09 -17.97
CA LYS A 106 1.80 0.47 -18.95
C LYS A 106 1.15 0.76 -20.29
N GLN A 107 0.32 -0.16 -20.78
CA GLN A 107 -0.31 -0.10 -22.09
C GLN A 107 -1.58 0.76 -22.12
N ALA A 108 -2.09 1.19 -20.96
CA ALA A 108 -3.28 2.02 -20.88
C ALA A 108 -3.10 3.36 -21.60
N SER A 109 -4.03 3.64 -22.50
CA SER A 109 -4.22 4.97 -23.11
C SER A 109 -5.08 5.85 -22.20
N ALA A 110 -5.12 7.16 -22.46
CA ALA A 110 -5.97 8.10 -21.72
C ALA A 110 -7.45 7.69 -21.73
N GLU A 111 -7.95 7.18 -22.86
CA GLU A 111 -9.35 6.74 -23.01
C GLU A 111 -9.67 5.49 -22.19
N LYS A 112 -8.69 4.63 -21.95
CA LYS A 112 -8.86 3.38 -21.20
C LYS A 112 -8.43 3.50 -19.73
N TRP A 113 -7.76 4.59 -19.37
CA TRP A 113 -7.14 4.77 -18.06
C TRP A 113 -8.10 4.52 -16.91
N ASP A 114 -9.29 5.13 -16.93
CA ASP A 114 -10.26 4.98 -15.84
C ASP A 114 -10.69 3.52 -15.64
N SER A 115 -10.84 2.77 -16.74
CA SER A 115 -11.18 1.35 -16.67
C SER A 115 -10.03 0.49 -16.15
N THR A 116 -8.79 0.78 -16.58
CA THR A 116 -7.58 0.10 -16.11
C THR A 116 -7.33 0.39 -14.64
N LYS A 117 -7.45 1.65 -14.22
CA LYS A 117 -7.32 2.06 -12.81
C LYS A 117 -8.34 1.34 -11.95
N LYS A 118 -9.60 1.27 -12.37
CA LYS A 118 -10.64 0.55 -11.64
C LYS A 118 -10.34 -0.94 -11.52
N ALA A 119 -9.87 -1.58 -12.59
CA ALA A 119 -9.46 -2.99 -12.56
C ALA A 119 -8.32 -3.21 -11.56
N ALA A 120 -7.29 -2.35 -11.59
CA ALA A 120 -6.16 -2.38 -10.65
C ALA A 120 -6.62 -2.16 -9.20
N GLU A 121 -7.56 -1.24 -8.94
CA GLU A 121 -8.14 -1.02 -7.60
C GLU A 121 -8.93 -2.24 -7.09
N GLU A 122 -9.77 -2.85 -7.94
CA GLU A 122 -10.51 -4.07 -7.61
C GLU A 122 -9.58 -5.25 -7.34
N PHE A 123 -8.50 -5.36 -8.12
CA PHE A 123 -7.43 -6.31 -7.89
C PHE A 123 -6.71 -6.01 -6.56
N GLY A 124 -6.44 -4.74 -6.27
CA GLY A 124 -5.85 -4.26 -5.01
C GLY A 124 -6.66 -4.66 -3.78
N ASP A 125 -8.00 -4.64 -3.87
CA ASP A 125 -8.89 -5.11 -2.80
C ASP A 125 -8.74 -6.62 -2.55
N LYS A 126 -8.77 -7.42 -3.62
CA LYS A 126 -8.67 -8.89 -3.54
C LYS A 126 -7.30 -9.32 -3.03
N SER A 127 -6.24 -8.76 -3.60
CA SER A 127 -4.85 -9.05 -3.22
C SER A 127 -4.54 -8.57 -1.79
N GLY A 128 -5.06 -7.42 -1.37
CA GLY A 128 -4.91 -6.93 0.01
C GLY A 128 -5.54 -7.87 1.04
N LYS A 129 -6.68 -8.48 0.73
CA LYS A 129 -7.30 -9.51 1.59
C LYS A 129 -6.44 -10.77 1.65
N LEU A 130 -6.00 -11.29 0.50
CA LEU A 130 -5.13 -12.47 0.44
C LEU A 130 -3.82 -12.24 1.20
N TRP A 131 -3.23 -11.05 1.09
CA TRP A 131 -2.03 -10.67 1.83
C TRP A 131 -2.27 -10.58 3.34
N SER A 132 -3.40 -10.02 3.75
CA SER A 132 -3.77 -9.96 5.17
C SER A 132 -4.00 -11.33 5.78
N ASP A 133 -4.68 -12.22 5.05
CA ASP A 133 -4.88 -13.61 5.44
C ASP A 133 -3.53 -14.36 5.52
N PHE A 134 -2.63 -14.13 4.55
CA PHE A 134 -1.28 -14.67 4.57
C PHE A 134 -0.49 -14.21 5.81
N LYS A 135 -0.44 -12.90 6.10
CA LYS A 135 0.22 -12.35 7.27
C LYS A 135 -0.33 -12.91 8.59
N ARG A 136 -1.64 -13.17 8.66
CA ARG A 136 -2.26 -13.82 9.82
C ARG A 136 -1.76 -15.25 9.98
N ASP A 137 -1.75 -16.01 8.88
CA ASP A 137 -1.43 -17.44 8.89
C ASP A 137 0.07 -17.73 9.06
N PHE A 138 0.91 -16.74 8.76
CA PHE A 138 2.38 -16.78 8.84
C PHE A 138 2.94 -15.59 9.62
N LYS A 139 2.28 -15.22 10.73
CA LYS A 139 2.65 -14.06 11.56
C LYS A 139 4.13 -14.06 11.96
N ASP A 140 4.71 -15.24 12.13
CA ASP A 140 6.11 -15.41 12.52
C ASP A 140 7.12 -14.97 11.43
N LEU A 141 6.70 -14.79 10.18
CA LEU A 141 7.49 -14.18 9.12
C LEU A 141 7.55 -12.63 9.19
N PHE A 142 6.71 -12.02 10.03
CA PHE A 142 6.46 -10.58 10.06
C PHE A 142 6.63 -9.94 11.44
N ASN A 143 7.11 -10.71 12.44
CA ASN A 143 7.42 -10.20 13.78
C ASN A 143 8.89 -9.80 13.89
#